data_AF-A0A3D2K0A3-F1
#
_entry.id   AF-A0A3D2K0A3-F1
#
_cell.length_a   1.000
_cell.length_b   1.000
_cell.length_c   1.000
_cell.angle_alpha   90.00
_cell.angle_beta   90.00
_cell.angle_gamma   90.00
#
_symmetry.space_group_name_H-M   'P 1'
#
loop_
_entity.id
_entity.type
_entity.pdbx_description
1 polymer ?
#
loop_
_entity_poly.entity_id
_entity_poly.type
_entity_poly.pdbx_seq_one_letter_code
_entity_poly.pdbx_strand_id
1 'polypeptide(L)'
;MTTLPEQKQGVDELNELRMRNAFAVRPPVQEIRSLALHPAMLVALYILCFTGVGLAVGGIYRASLICGGCSLLITLLIYWRKPRTRHHASIIVIISLLVLVFGTVYHRKHLEAPDYDPQGPIGY
;
A
#
# COMPACT_ATOMS: atom_id res chain seq x y z
N MET A 1 -4.78 -11.37 -53.71
CA MET A 1 -4.06 -10.09 -53.93
C MET A 1 -4.87 -9.00 -53.23
N THR A 2 -4.42 -8.55 -52.07
CA THR A 2 -5.07 -7.44 -51.34
C THR A 2 -4.61 -6.13 -51.96
N THR A 3 -5.50 -5.47 -52.69
CA THR A 3 -5.29 -4.15 -53.27
C THR A 3 -5.18 -3.12 -52.14
N LEU A 4 -3.96 -2.65 -51.87
CA LEU A 4 -3.74 -1.51 -50.99
C LEU A 4 -4.31 -0.26 -51.67
N PRO A 5 -5.14 0.56 -51.00
CA PRO A 5 -5.70 1.76 -51.60
C PRO A 5 -4.57 2.76 -51.91
N GLU A 6 -4.48 3.18 -53.18
CA GLU A 6 -3.44 4.06 -53.73
C GLU A 6 -3.66 5.55 -53.41
N GLN A 7 -4.74 5.90 -52.72
CA GLN A 7 -5.05 7.27 -52.37
C GLN A 7 -4.33 7.70 -51.08
N LYS A 8 -3.41 8.66 -51.20
CA LYS A 8 -2.77 9.30 -50.06
C LYS A 8 -3.82 10.08 -49.27
N GLN A 9 -4.27 9.51 -48.14
CA GLN A 9 -5.20 10.18 -47.23
C GLN A 9 -4.62 11.53 -46.78
N GLY A 10 -5.46 12.56 -46.79
CA GLY A 10 -5.07 13.90 -46.36
C GLY A 10 -4.56 13.88 -44.92
N VAL A 11 -3.65 14.81 -44.58
CA VAL A 11 -3.08 14.88 -43.22
C VAL A 11 -4.18 15.04 -42.16
N ASP A 12 -5.26 15.74 -42.52
CA ASP A 12 -6.45 15.94 -41.69
C ASP A 12 -7.26 14.65 -41.51
N GLU A 13 -7.51 13.90 -42.59
CA GLU A 13 -8.19 12.60 -42.55
C GLU A 13 -7.40 11.59 -41.69
N LEU A 14 -6.07 11.61 -41.80
CA LEU A 14 -5.18 10.79 -40.97
C LEU A 14 -5.25 11.21 -39.49
N ASN A 15 -5.42 12.50 -39.22
CA ASN A 15 -5.54 13.02 -37.85
C ASN A 15 -6.89 12.64 -37.23
N GLU A 16 -7.97 12.68 -38.02
CA GLU A 16 -9.29 12.19 -37.61
C GLU A 16 -9.28 10.69 -37.31
N LEU A 17 -8.62 9.89 -38.16
CA LEU A 17 -8.47 8.45 -37.93
C LEU A 17 -7.64 8.14 -36.68
N ARG A 18 -6.58 8.90 -36.42
CA ARG A 18 -5.78 8.79 -35.19
C ARG A 18 -6.61 9.14 -33.97
N MET A 19 -7.42 10.20 -34.04
CA MET A 19 -8.30 10.60 -32.95
C MET A 19 -9.37 9.53 -32.69
N ARG A 20 -10.01 9.02 -33.75
CA ARG A 20 -11.00 7.94 -33.67
C ARG A 20 -10.41 6.66 -33.08
N ASN A 21 -9.22 6.25 -33.52
CA ASN A 21 -8.52 5.09 -32.96
C ASN A 21 -8.05 5.34 -31.52
N ALA A 22 -7.62 6.56 -31.17
CA ALA A 22 -7.25 6.90 -29.81
C ALA A 22 -8.46 6.81 -28.84
N PHE A 23 -9.67 7.08 -29.31
CA PHE A 23 -10.89 6.89 -28.53
C PHE A 23 -11.38 5.44 -28.53
N ALA A 24 -11.19 4.69 -29.62
CA ALA A 24 -11.52 3.26 -29.69
C ALA A 24 -10.60 2.39 -28.81
N VAL A 25 -9.36 2.82 -28.58
CA VAL A 25 -8.37 2.11 -27.75
C VAL A 25 -8.47 2.47 -26.26
N ARG A 26 -9.29 3.45 -25.87
CA ARG A 26 -9.53 3.72 -24.44
C ARG A 26 -10.33 2.55 -23.85
N PRO A 27 -9.76 1.75 -22.93
CA PRO A 27 -10.57 0.77 -22.22
C PRO A 27 -11.70 1.51 -21.50
N PRO A 28 -12.91 0.92 -21.44
CA PRO A 28 -14.04 1.58 -20.79
C PRO A 28 -13.62 1.99 -19.38
N VAL A 29 -13.88 3.24 -18.99
CA VAL A 29 -13.52 3.80 -17.68
C VAL A 29 -14.06 2.94 -16.52
N GLN A 30 -15.08 2.13 -16.80
CA GLN A 30 -15.65 1.13 -15.91
C GLN A 30 -14.69 -0.04 -15.57
N GLU A 31 -13.89 -0.53 -16.51
CA GLU A 31 -12.86 -1.55 -16.23
C GLU A 31 -11.72 -0.98 -15.39
N ILE A 32 -11.37 0.30 -15.59
CA ILE A 32 -10.38 0.99 -14.76
C ILE A 32 -10.84 1.07 -13.29
N ARG A 33 -12.15 1.28 -13.07
CA ARG A 33 -12.74 1.41 -11.74
C ARG A 33 -12.80 0.07 -11.01
N SER A 34 -13.02 -1.04 -11.71
CA SER A 34 -13.02 -2.39 -11.11
C SER A 34 -11.62 -2.86 -10.70
N LEU A 35 -10.57 -2.32 -11.33
CA LEU A 35 -9.16 -2.59 -11.04
C LEU A 35 -8.58 -1.75 -9.88
N ALA A 36 -9.28 -0.70 -9.45
CA ALA A 36 -8.83 0.18 -8.37
C ALA A 36 -9.44 -0.23 -7.01
N LEU A 37 -8.64 -0.13 -5.95
CA LEU A 37 -9.16 -0.24 -4.59
C LEU A 37 -10.02 1.00 -4.29
N HIS A 38 -11.14 0.83 -3.58
CA HIS A 38 -11.97 1.96 -3.17
C HIS A 38 -11.13 2.93 -2.31
N PRO A 39 -11.15 4.26 -2.56
CA PRO A 39 -10.31 5.21 -1.85
C PRO A 39 -10.52 5.18 -0.33
N ALA A 40 -11.75 4.90 0.13
CA ALA A 40 -12.05 4.72 1.56
C ALA A 40 -11.25 3.58 2.21
N MET A 41 -11.05 2.46 1.52
CA MET A 41 -10.26 1.32 2.04
C MET A 41 -8.78 1.69 2.14
N LEU A 42 -8.29 2.49 1.20
CA LEU A 42 -6.92 2.98 1.22
C LEU A 42 -6.70 3.94 2.40
N VAL A 43 -7.65 4.85 2.65
CA VAL A 43 -7.62 5.74 3.83
C VAL A 43 -7.65 4.95 5.13
N ALA A 44 -8.54 3.97 5.25
CA ALA A 44 -8.64 3.11 6.44
C ALA A 44 -7.31 2.38 6.71
N LEU A 45 -6.65 1.90 5.66
CA LEU A 45 -5.38 1.19 5.78
C LEU A 45 -4.22 2.12 6.20
N TYR A 46 -4.21 3.36 5.71
CA TYR A 46 -3.27 4.38 6.17
C TYR A 46 -3.47 4.72 7.64
N ILE A 47 -4.72 4.94 8.06
CA ILE A 47 -5.04 5.21 9.47
C ILE A 47 -4.51 4.06 10.34
N LEU A 48 -4.83 2.81 9.98
CA LEU A 48 -4.34 1.64 10.69
C LEU A 48 -2.81 1.63 10.79
N CYS A 49 -2.11 1.88 9.67
CA CYS A 49 -0.65 1.92 9.63
C CYS A 49 -0.07 3.01 10.56
N PHE A 50 -0.60 4.24 10.49
CA PHE A 50 -0.18 5.34 11.35
C PHE A 50 -0.52 5.13 12.82
N THR A 51 -1.64 4.48 13.14
CA THR A 51 -1.96 4.06 14.51
C THR A 51 -0.89 3.10 15.04
N GLY A 52 -0.40 2.17 14.22
CA GLY A 52 0.71 1.27 14.59
C GLY A 52 2.00 2.03 14.93
N VAL A 53 2.33 3.07 14.16
CA VAL A 53 3.47 3.97 14.43
C VAL A 53 3.27 4.73 15.74
N GLY A 54 2.09 5.32 15.96
CA GLY A 54 1.78 6.05 17.19
C GLY A 54 1.89 5.18 18.44
N LEU A 55 1.43 3.92 18.36
CA LEU A 55 1.57 2.95 19.45
C LEU A 55 3.03 2.56 19.72
N ALA A 56 3.86 2.48 18.69
CA ALA A 56 5.30 2.23 18.86
C ALA A 56 5.97 3.37 19.62
N VAL A 57 5.64 4.62 19.26
CA VAL A 57 6.17 5.82 19.93
C VAL A 57 5.68 5.91 21.38
N GLY A 58 4.44 5.51 21.65
CA GLY A 58 3.86 5.45 22.99
C GLY A 58 4.36 4.30 23.87
N GLY A 59 5.30 3.47 23.40
CA GLY A 59 5.86 2.34 24.15
C GLY A 59 4.96 1.11 24.24
N ILE A 60 3.81 1.09 23.55
CA ILE A 60 2.86 -0.03 23.57
C ILE A 60 3.19 -1.00 22.44
N TYR A 61 4.34 -1.68 22.57
CA TYR A 61 4.93 -2.46 21.48
C TYR A 61 4.08 -3.66 21.03
N ARG A 62 3.37 -4.34 21.94
CA ARG A 62 2.51 -5.48 21.58
C ARG A 62 1.36 -5.07 20.65
N ALA A 63 0.67 -3.98 20.98
CA ALA A 63 -0.41 -3.46 20.16
C ALA A 63 0.12 -2.90 18.82
N SER A 64 1.29 -2.26 18.86
CA SER A 64 1.98 -1.79 17.65
C SER A 64 2.31 -2.95 16.69
N LEU A 65 2.83 -4.07 17.20
CA LEU A 65 3.13 -5.26 16.40
C LEU A 65 1.89 -5.88 15.77
N ILE A 66 0.80 -6.00 16.52
CA ILE A 66 -0.47 -6.51 15.99
C ILE A 66 -0.97 -5.59 14.87
N CYS A 67 -0.95 -4.28 15.10
CA CYS A 67 -1.41 -3.28 14.13
C CYS A 67 -0.53 -3.26 12.86
N GLY A 68 0.80 -3.29 13.02
CA GLY A 68 1.77 -3.40 11.93
C GLY A 68 1.62 -4.70 11.13
N GLY A 69 1.40 -5.82 11.80
CA GLY A 69 1.17 -7.12 11.16
C GLY A 69 -0.16 -7.16 10.38
N CYS A 70 -1.26 -6.69 10.98
CA CYS A 70 -2.56 -6.63 10.32
C CYS A 70 -2.54 -5.72 9.08
N SER A 71 -1.93 -4.53 9.20
CA SER A 71 -1.78 -3.62 8.06
C SER A 71 -0.92 -4.25 6.94
N LEU A 72 0.16 -4.94 7.28
CA LEU A 72 1.00 -5.64 6.29
C LEU A 72 0.22 -6.74 5.57
N LEU A 73 -0.48 -7.61 6.31
CA LEU A 73 -1.29 -8.70 5.75
C LEU A 73 -2.36 -8.19 4.79
N ILE A 74 -3.15 -7.20 5.21
CA ILE A 74 -4.21 -6.61 4.39
C ILE A 74 -3.61 -5.97 3.12
N THR A 75 -2.48 -5.27 3.26
CA THR A 75 -1.81 -4.66 2.12
C THR A 75 -1.30 -5.69 1.13
N LEU A 76 -0.73 -6.81 1.61
CA LEU A 76 -0.23 -7.89 0.77
C LEU A 76 -1.36 -8.55 -0.02
N LEU A 77 -2.50 -8.80 0.64
CA LEU A 77 -3.70 -9.35 -0.02
C LEU A 77 -4.23 -8.42 -1.12
N ILE A 78 -4.24 -7.11 -0.86
CA ILE A 78 -4.64 -6.11 -1.85
C ILE A 78 -3.63 -6.03 -3.00
N TYR A 79 -2.33 -6.06 -2.68
CA TYR A 79 -1.24 -6.03 -3.65
C TYR A 79 -1.32 -7.20 -4.63
N TRP A 80 -1.63 -8.40 -4.13
CA TRP A 80 -1.82 -9.59 -4.96
C TRP A 80 -3.06 -9.45 -5.86
N ARG A 81 -4.20 -8.98 -5.31
CA ARG A 81 -5.46 -8.93 -6.06
C ARG A 81 -5.61 -7.76 -7.03
N LYS A 82 -4.95 -6.62 -6.81
CA LYS A 82 -5.17 -5.41 -7.63
C LYS A 82 -3.83 -4.74 -8.06
N PRO A 83 -3.41 -4.90 -9.33
CA PRO A 83 -2.11 -4.42 -9.81
C PRO A 83 -2.00 -2.90 -9.98
N ARG A 84 -3.13 -2.16 -10.01
CA ARG A 84 -3.11 -0.71 -10.24
C ARG A 84 -2.71 0.10 -8.99
N THR A 85 -2.84 -0.45 -7.79
CA THR A 85 -2.54 0.24 -6.52
C THR A 85 -1.14 -0.03 -5.98
N ARG A 86 -0.20 -0.51 -6.83
CA ARG A 86 1.15 -0.93 -6.43
C ARG A 86 1.96 0.15 -5.70
N HIS A 87 1.85 1.43 -6.11
CA HIS A 87 2.62 2.51 -5.49
C HIS A 87 2.21 2.74 -4.02
N HIS A 88 0.92 2.91 -3.74
CA HIS A 88 0.44 3.08 -2.37
C HIS A 88 0.64 1.82 -1.52
N ALA A 89 0.42 0.64 -2.11
CA ALA A 89 0.66 -0.62 -1.41
C ALA A 89 2.14 -0.77 -1.04
N SER A 90 3.09 -0.37 -1.90
CA SER A 90 4.52 -0.43 -1.59
C SER A 90 4.91 0.47 -0.41
N ILE A 91 4.34 1.69 -0.33
CA ILE A 91 4.59 2.61 0.79
C ILE A 91 4.07 2.02 2.10
N ILE A 92 2.84 1.49 2.09
CA ILE A 92 2.24 0.91 3.30
C ILE A 92 3.04 -0.32 3.75
N VAL A 93 3.48 -1.18 2.82
CA VAL A 93 4.37 -2.30 3.13
C VAL A 93 5.67 -1.84 3.80
N ILE A 94 6.32 -0.80 3.26
CA ILE A 94 7.55 -0.25 3.85
C ILE A 94 7.30 0.23 5.28
N ILE A 95 6.23 1.01 5.51
CA ILE A 95 5.92 1.52 6.84
C ILE A 95 5.60 0.37 7.80
N SER A 96 4.76 -0.58 7.40
CA SER A 96 4.43 -1.74 8.23
C SER A 96 5.65 -2.60 8.57
N LEU A 97 6.60 -2.76 7.64
CA LEU A 97 7.87 -3.46 7.90
C LEU A 97 8.72 -2.71 8.92
N LEU A 98 8.84 -1.38 8.81
CA LEU A 98 9.54 -0.58 9.80
C LEU A 98 8.89 -0.72 11.19
N VAL A 99 7.56 -0.63 11.28
CA VAL A 99 6.82 -0.82 12.54
C VAL A 99 7.08 -2.21 13.12
N LEU A 100 7.10 -3.27 12.31
CA LEU A 100 7.40 -4.63 12.77
C LEU A 100 8.84 -4.78 13.26
N VAL A 101 9.82 -4.29 12.50
CA VAL A 101 11.25 -4.40 12.86
C VAL A 101 11.53 -3.60 14.14
N PHE A 102 11.14 -2.33 14.18
CA PHE A 102 11.34 -1.52 15.38
C PHE A 102 10.51 -2.03 16.55
N GLY A 103 9.23 -2.34 16.34
CA GLY A 103 8.37 -2.90 17.37
C GLY A 103 8.94 -4.18 17.99
N THR A 104 9.50 -5.08 17.18
CA THR A 104 10.10 -6.34 17.69
C THR A 104 11.40 -6.09 18.43
N VAL A 105 12.30 -5.26 17.89
CA VAL A 105 13.58 -4.92 18.53
C VAL A 105 13.35 -4.21 19.87
N TYR A 106 12.47 -3.21 19.91
CA TYR A 106 12.14 -2.49 21.14
C TYR A 106 11.40 -3.38 22.14
N HIS A 107 10.48 -4.25 21.67
CA HIS A 107 9.84 -5.20 22.55
C HIS A 107 10.87 -6.14 23.20
N ARG A 108 11.84 -6.64 22.44
CA ARG A 108 12.91 -7.50 22.96
C ARG A 108 13.79 -6.77 23.96
N LYS A 109 14.20 -5.54 23.67
CA LYS A 109 14.93 -4.69 24.63
C LYS A 109 14.15 -4.46 25.91
N HIS A 110 12.83 -4.28 25.84
CA HIS A 110 12.01 -4.12 27.02
C HIS A 110 11.91 -5.41 27.85
N LEU A 111 11.91 -6.58 27.21
CA LEU A 111 11.95 -7.87 27.90
C LEU A 111 13.33 -8.16 28.54
N GLU A 112 14.40 -7.69 27.91
CA GLU A 112 15.78 -7.84 28.40
C GLU A 112 16.17 -6.79 29.44
N ALA A 113 15.42 -5.68 29.54
CA ALA A 113 15.62 -4.70 30.59
C ALA A 113 15.24 -5.35 31.93
N PRO A 114 16.20 -5.57 32.86
CA PRO A 114 15.84 -6.00 34.21
C PRO A 114 14.90 -4.94 34.78
N ASP A 115 13.82 -5.38 35.43
CA ASP A 115 12.98 -4.49 36.23
C ASP A 115 13.92 -3.69 37.14
N TYR A 116 14.11 -2.41 36.83
CA TYR A 116 14.76 -1.49 37.73
C TYR A 116 13.78 -1.33 38.88
N ASP A 117 13.96 -2.15 39.91
CA ASP A 117 13.25 -2.02 41.16
C ASP A 117 13.83 -0.79 41.91
N PRO A 118 13.12 0.35 41.99
CA PRO A 118 13.57 1.48 42.78
C PRO A 118 13.54 1.17 44.28
N GLN A 119 12.93 0.06 44.68
CA GLN A 119 12.85 -0.43 46.06
C GLN A 119 13.65 -1.73 46.13
N GLY A 120 14.98 -1.61 46.25
CA GLY A 120 15.88 -2.76 46.38
C GLY A 120 15.39 -3.82 47.39
N PRO A 121 15.90 -5.07 47.30
CA PRO A 121 15.31 -6.23 47.95
C PRO A 121 15.08 -5.95 49.43
N ILE A 122 13.81 -5.95 49.84
CA ILE A 122 13.41 -5.95 51.24
C ILE A 122 13.97 -7.23 51.88
N GLY A 123 15.15 -7.10 52.48
CA GLY A 123 15.74 -8.12 53.33
C GLY A 123 14.85 -8.30 54.54
N TYR A 124 14.23 -9.47 54.63
CA TYR A 124 13.63 -9.97 55.87
C TYR A 124 14.73 -10.43 56.83
#